data_AF-A0A081NT03-F1
#
_entry.id   AF-A0A081NT03-F1
#
_cell.length_a   1.000
_cell.length_b   1.000
_cell.length_c   1.000
_cell.angle_alpha   90.00
_cell.angle_beta   90.00
_cell.angle_gamma   90.00
#
_symmetry.space_group_name_H-M   'P 1'
#
loop_
_entity.id
_entity.type
_entity.pdbx_description
1 polymer ?
#
loop_
_entity_poly.entity_id
_entity_poly.type
_entity_poly.pdbx_seq_one_letter_code
_entity_poly.pdbx_strand_id
1 'polypeptide(L)' 'MGQNSKIDHYHRFISILDNKDECLFVIPTAVLKQSMMEIGDEFIVLPRRNSLIIKKIKRKV' A
#
# COMPACT_ATOMS: atom_id res chain seq x y z
N MET A 1 1.96 10.20 33.21
CA MET A 1 1.27 9.01 32.67
C MET A 1 1.12 9.21 31.17
N GLY A 2 2.01 8.59 30.38
CA GLY A 2 2.03 8.73 28.93
C GLY A 2 1.07 7.76 28.26
N GLN A 3 0.11 8.29 27.52
CA GLN A 3 -0.65 7.49 26.56
C GLN A 3 -0.08 7.79 25.18
N ASN A 4 0.92 6.99 24.79
CA ASN A 4 1.29 6.80 23.40
C ASN A 4 0.12 6.11 22.71
N SER A 5 -0.81 6.90 22.18
CA SER A 5 -1.77 6.43 21.19
C SER A 5 -0.97 6.03 19.95
N LYS A 6 -0.58 4.75 19.88
CA LYS A 6 -0.11 4.11 18.66
C LYS A 6 -1.20 4.32 17.62
N ILE A 7 -0.97 5.25 16.70
CA ILE A 7 -1.82 5.45 15.54
C ILE A 7 -1.67 4.18 14.72
N ASP A 8 -2.67 3.31 14.84
CA ASP A 8 -2.77 2.10 14.06
C ASP A 8 -3.09 2.54 12.64
N HIS A 9 -2.09 2.48 11.76
CA HIS A 9 -2.21 2.82 10.34
C HIS A 9 -3.02 1.73 9.62
N TYR A 10 -4.26 1.55 10.06
CA TYR A 10 -5.18 0.58 9.48
C TYR A 10 -5.29 0.85 7.97
N HIS A 11 -4.88 -0.16 7.21
CA HIS A 11 -5.11 -0.31 5.78
C HIS A 11 -6.62 -0.20 5.53
N ARG A 12 -7.14 1.02 5.33
CA ARG A 12 -8.53 1.24 4.97
C ARG A 12 -8.70 0.78 3.53
N PHE A 13 -9.25 -0.41 3.36
CA PHE A 13 -9.86 -0.80 2.10
C PHE A 13 -11.01 0.17 1.84
N ILE A 14 -10.87 1.02 0.82
CA ILE A 14 -11.97 1.87 0.36
C ILE A 14 -12.61 1.11 -0.78
N SER A 15 -13.78 0.52 -0.53
CA SER A 15 -14.64 0.05 -1.61
C SER A 15 -15.04 1.29 -2.42
N ILE A 16 -14.51 1.45 -3.62
CA ILE A 16 -15.11 2.39 -4.56
C ILE A 16 -16.44 1.77 -4.95
N LEU A 17 -17.53 2.38 -4.49
CA LEU A 17 -18.88 2.07 -4.91
C LEU A 17 -18.93 2.13 -6.45
N ASP A 18 -19.52 1.11 -7.06
CA ASP A 18 -19.91 1.03 -8.48
C ASP A 18 -18.96 0.47 -9.55
N ASN A 19 -17.94 -0.31 -9.21
CA ASN A 19 -17.39 -1.23 -10.23
C ASN A 19 -17.00 -2.58 -9.62
N LYS A 20 -17.80 -3.62 -9.88
CA LYS A 20 -17.55 -4.98 -9.37
C LYS A 20 -16.26 -5.61 -9.94
N ASP A 21 -15.72 -5.01 -11.01
CA ASP A 21 -14.56 -5.55 -11.74
C ASP A 21 -13.22 -4.92 -11.33
N GLU A 22 -13.22 -3.81 -10.59
CA GLU A 22 -12.00 -3.11 -10.20
C GLU A 22 -11.89 -2.93 -8.68
N CYS A 23 -10.90 -3.60 -8.08
CA CYS A 23 -10.57 -3.46 -6.66
C CYS A 23 -9.37 -2.52 -6.53
N LEU A 24 -9.54 -1.43 -5.77
CA LEU A 24 -8.51 -0.41 -5.58
C LEU A 24 -7.94 -0.48 -4.16
N PHE A 25 -6.61 -0.48 -4.08
CA PHE A 25 -5.86 -0.42 -2.82
C PHE A 25 -5.30 0.98 -2.63
N VAL A 26 -5.75 1.65 -1.56
CA VAL A 26 -5.22 2.96 -1.21
C VAL A 26 -4.00 2.77 -0.30
N ILE A 27 -2.83 3.17 -0.80
CA ILE A 27 -1.58 3.18 -0.04
C ILE A 27 -1.37 4.60 0.50
N PRO A 28 -1.25 4.81 1.82
CA PRO A 28 -0.96 6.12 2.36
C PRO A 28 0.35 6.69 1.80
N THR A 29 0.37 7.97 1.46
CA THR A 29 1.56 8.64 0.87
C THR A 29 2.81 8.49 1.74
N ALA A 30 2.65 8.44 3.07
CA ALA A 30 3.76 8.18 3.99
C ALA A 30 4.43 6.81 3.76
N VAL A 31 3.65 5.78 3.44
CA VAL A 31 4.15 4.43 3.15
C VAL A 31 4.93 4.42 1.84
N LEU A 32 4.41 5.11 0.79
CA LEU A 32 5.14 5.27 -0.48
C LEU A 32 6.51 5.93 -0.28
N LYS A 33 6.58 7.00 0.52
CA LYS A 33 7.85 7.67 0.85
C LYS A 33 8.80 6.75 1.61
N GLN A 34 8.31 6.01 2.61
CA GLN A 34 9.12 5.06 3.37
C GLN A 34 9.64 3.90 2.51
N SER A 35 8.88 3.48 1.50
CA SER A 35 9.28 2.43 0.57
C SER A 35 10.11 2.94 -0.62
N MET A 36 10.46 4.23 -0.66
CA MET A 36 11.15 4.89 -1.78
C MET A 36 10.44 4.65 -3.13
N MET A 37 9.11 4.68 -3.08
CA MET A 37 8.22 4.59 -4.24
C MET A 37 7.62 5.95 -4.57
N GLU A 38 7.45 6.20 -5.86
CA GLU A 38 6.88 7.42 -6.41
C GLU A 38 5.71 7.08 -7.35
N ILE A 39 4.88 8.08 -7.64
CA ILE A 39 3.80 7.94 -8.63
C ILE A 39 4.46 7.67 -9.99
N GLY A 40 4.02 6.61 -10.66
CA GLY A 40 4.59 6.17 -11.94
C GLY A 40 5.67 5.08 -11.83
N ASP A 41 6.10 4.72 -10.61
CA ASP A 41 6.96 3.56 -10.42
C ASP A 41 6.25 2.24 -10.78
N GLU A 42 6.99 1.35 -11.42
CA GLU A 42 6.58 -0.03 -11.64
C GLU A 42 6.85 -0.89 -10.41
N PHE A 43 5.88 -1.72 -10.06
CA PHE A 43 5.97 -2.66 -8.94
C PHE A 43 5.34 -4.00 -9.29
N ILE A 44 5.74 -5.03 -8.55
CA ILE A 44 5.05 -6.32 -8.54
C ILE A 44 4.29 -6.49 -7.22
N VAL A 45 3.17 -7.22 -7.30
CA VAL A 45 2.39 -7.62 -6.13
C VAL A 45 2.49 -9.14 -5.97
N LEU A 46 2.83 -9.59 -4.77
CA LEU A 46 3.01 -11.01 -4.44
C LEU A 46 2.06 -11.39 -3.30
N PRO A 47 1.19 -12.39 -3.48
CA PRO A 47 0.39 -12.90 -2.38
C PRO A 47 1.26 -13.68 -1.38
N ARG A 48 1.01 -13.46 -0.09
CA ARG A 48 1.46 -14.30 1.03
C ARG A 48 0.26 -14.70 1.88
N ARG A 49 0.42 -15.77 2.67
CA ARG A 49 -0.65 -16.45 3.42
C ARG A 49 -1.71 -15.52 4.00
N ASN A 50 -1.31 -14.41 4.63
CA ASN A 50 -2.21 -13.41 5.21
C ASN A 50 -1.84 -11.96 4.81
N SER A 51 -1.15 -11.75 3.70
CA SER A 51 -0.72 -10.40 3.29
C SER A 51 -0.45 -10.28 1.79
N LEU A 52 -0.48 -9.05 1.26
CA LEU A 52 0.02 -8.72 -0.08
C LEU A 52 1.34 -7.98 0.08
N ILE A 53 2.38 -8.46 -0.60
CA ILE A 53 3.69 -7.81 -0.64
C ILE A 53 3.78 -6.99 -1.92
N ILE A 54 4.03 -5.69 -1.79
CA ILE A 54 4.30 -4.80 -2.92
C ILE A 54 5.80 -4.57 -2.98
N LYS A 55 6.42 -4.86 -4.13
CA LYS A 55 7.87 -4.72 -4.33
C LYS A 55 8.15 -3.86 -5.55
N LYS A 56 8.85 -2.73 -5.35
CA LYS A 56 9.35 -1.87 -6.45
C LYS A 56 10.30 -2.66 -7.35
N ILE A 57 10.13 -2.51 -8.66
CA ILE A 57 11.02 -3.09 -9.66
C ILE A 57 12.22 -2.15 -9.84
N LYS A 58 13.43 -2.65 -9.61
CA LYS A 58 14.64 -1.91 -10.01
C LYS A 58 14.80 -2.10 -11.52
N ARG A 59 14.56 -1.03 -12.29
CA ARG A 59 15.00 -1.01 -13.69
C ARG A 59 16.54 -1.07 -13.67
N LYS A 60 17.10 -2.14 -14.23
CA LYS A 60 18.54 -2.18 -14.55
C LYS A 60 18.73 -1.22 -15.72
N VAL A 61 19.33 -0.06 -15.42
CA VAL A 61 19.97 0.78 -16.44
C VAL A 61 21.34 0.20 -16.71
#